data_AF-A0AAV8YJ67-F1
#
_entry.id   AF-A0AAV8YJ67-F1
#
_cell.length_a   1.000
_cell.length_b   1.000
_cell.length_c   1.000
_cell.angle_alpha   90.00
_cell.angle_beta   90.00
_cell.angle_gamma   90.00
#
_symmetry.space_group_name_H-M   'P 1'
#
loop_
_entity.id
_entity.type
_entity.pdbx_description
1 polymer ?
#
loop_
_entity_poly.entity_id
_entity_poly.type
_entity_poly.pdbx_seq_one_letter_code
_entity_poly.pdbx_strand_id
1 'polypeptide(L)'
;MQEELQETSGNLRGLGQKLIENFINLEQKLLENAVKLEQKLLENLDHNNSSCLQKQMGEKFGEMENKLTTVEKDFQNKILEVERKIAALSLESGKQQRVVNTALKSPGSDIDRLSEPELSSHVEISKIRMKPPQFDGKSSWVNYLRQFEAAAKANGWSLVEKATALTLALRGDATDLLQTLSLEEQDDYHQLVKYLEMRYGQSYLEHVYHSQLKNRCQKNNECRNLKRT
;
A
#
# COMPACT_ATOMS: atom_id res chain seq x y z
N MET A 1 19.62 57.89 70.40
CA MET A 1 19.67 56.44 70.62
C MET A 1 18.42 55.70 70.15
N GLN A 2 17.19 55.98 70.63
CA GLN A 2 16.00 55.25 70.16
C GLN A 2 15.60 55.53 68.70
N GLU A 3 15.74 56.77 68.23
CA GLU A 3 15.43 57.14 66.83
C GLU A 3 16.40 56.51 65.82
N GLU A 4 17.72 56.54 66.08
CA GLU A 4 18.73 55.89 65.24
C GLU A 4 18.53 54.36 65.15
N LEU A 5 18.06 53.73 66.23
CA LEU A 5 17.74 52.29 66.23
C LEU A 5 16.48 51.97 65.40
N GLN A 6 15.49 52.87 65.36
CA GLN A 6 14.31 52.71 64.50
C GLN A 6 14.67 52.92 63.03
N GLU A 7 15.52 53.89 62.72
CA GLU A 7 15.93 54.19 61.34
C GLU A 7 16.82 53.08 60.75
N THR A 8 17.78 52.57 61.52
CA THR A 8 18.61 51.42 61.12
C THR A 8 17.79 50.14 60.92
N SER A 9 16.80 49.89 61.79
CA SER A 9 15.84 48.79 61.64
C SER A 9 14.99 48.92 60.38
N GLY A 10 14.49 50.13 60.07
CA GLY A 10 13.76 50.43 58.84
C GLY A 10 14.60 50.20 57.58
N ASN A 11 15.86 50.63 57.60
CA ASN A 11 16.80 50.43 56.49
C ASN A 11 17.12 48.95 56.24
N LEU A 12 17.35 48.17 57.30
CA LEU A 12 17.55 46.72 57.21
C LEU A 12 16.31 46.01 56.63
N ARG A 13 15.12 46.42 57.04
CA ARG A 13 13.86 45.86 56.54
C ARG A 13 13.64 46.17 55.04
N GLY A 14 13.97 47.40 54.63
CA GLY A 14 13.92 47.80 53.21
C GLY A 14 14.94 47.08 52.33
N LEU A 15 16.15 46.84 52.84
CA LEU A 15 17.16 45.99 52.20
C LEU A 15 16.67 44.55 52.05
N GLY A 16 16.04 43.99 53.08
CA GLY A 16 15.44 42.65 53.02
C GLY A 16 14.35 42.53 51.96
N GLN A 17 13.47 43.53 51.84
CA GLN A 17 12.43 43.55 50.80
C GLN A 17 13.03 43.62 49.38
N LYS A 18 14.03 44.48 49.15
CA LYS A 18 14.73 44.57 47.85
C LYS A 18 15.44 43.26 47.49
N LEU A 19 15.99 42.54 48.48
CA LEU A 19 16.63 41.25 48.26
C LEU A 19 15.62 40.19 47.81
N ILE A 20 14.46 40.14 48.48
CA ILE A 20 13.36 39.23 48.14
C ILE A 20 12.82 39.55 46.73
N GLU A 21 12.61 40.83 46.43
CA GLU A 21 12.10 41.28 45.14
C GLU A 21 13.07 40.96 43.99
N ASN A 22 14.37 41.13 44.21
CA ASN A 22 15.41 40.71 43.27
C ASN A 22 15.41 39.20 43.05
N PHE A 23 15.23 38.41 44.12
CA PHE A 23 15.19 36.95 44.03
C PHE A 23 13.99 36.47 43.21
N ILE A 24 12.80 37.02 43.48
CA ILE A 24 11.57 36.72 42.73
C ILE A 24 11.76 37.09 41.25
N ASN A 25 12.32 38.25 40.95
CA ASN A 25 12.55 38.69 39.55
C ASN A 25 13.56 37.78 38.83
N LEU A 26 14.62 37.36 39.51
CA LEU A 26 15.59 36.40 38.98
C LEU A 26 14.94 35.04 38.68
N GLU A 27 14.14 34.50 39.60
CA GLU A 27 13.39 33.25 39.38
C GLU A 27 12.44 33.37 38.20
N GLN A 28 11.71 34.47 38.09
CA GLN A 28 10.79 34.71 36.99
C GLN A 28 11.50 34.74 35.63
N LYS A 29 12.65 35.43 35.55
CA LYS A 29 13.48 35.45 34.34
C LYS A 29 14.07 34.08 34.00
N LEU A 30 14.45 33.31 35.02
CA LEU A 30 14.97 31.97 34.82
C LEU A 30 13.89 31.06 34.22
N LEU A 31 12.66 31.15 34.75
CA LEU A 31 11.52 30.39 34.27
C LEU A 31 11.12 30.80 32.85
N GLU A 32 11.08 32.10 32.56
CA GLU A 32 10.75 32.61 31.22
C GLU A 32 11.78 32.15 30.18
N ASN A 33 13.06 32.16 30.53
CA ASN A 33 14.11 31.66 29.65
C ASN A 33 14.02 30.15 29.42
N ALA A 34 13.65 29.37 30.44
CA ALA A 34 13.43 27.93 30.32
C ALA A 34 12.29 27.62 29.34
N VAL A 35 11.15 28.31 29.46
CA VAL A 35 10.02 28.15 28.55
C VAL A 35 10.39 28.53 27.11
N LYS A 36 11.12 29.64 26.91
CA LYS A 36 11.59 30.05 25.56
C LYS A 36 12.55 29.03 24.94
N LEU A 37 13.39 28.39 25.76
CA LEU A 37 14.30 27.34 25.31
C LEU A 37 13.53 26.09 24.89
N GLU A 38 12.57 25.64 25.69
CA GLU A 38 11.71 24.49 25.36
C GLU A 38 10.93 24.72 24.07
N GLN A 39 10.35 25.91 23.91
CA GLN A 39 9.61 26.27 22.70
C GLN A 39 10.51 26.24 21.45
N LYS A 40 11.72 26.81 21.53
CA LYS A 40 12.69 26.75 20.43
C LYS A 40 13.15 25.32 20.11
N LEU A 41 13.29 24.46 21.12
CA LEU A 41 13.66 23.05 20.90
C LEU A 41 12.55 22.29 20.17
N LEU A 42 11.29 22.52 20.54
CA LEU A 42 10.14 21.91 19.90
C LEU A 42 10.01 22.36 18.44
N GLU A 43 10.10 23.68 18.19
CA GLU A 43 10.04 24.24 16.83
C GLU A 43 11.16 23.69 15.92
N ASN A 44 12.38 23.53 16.44
CA ASN A 44 13.49 22.98 15.65
C ASN A 44 13.33 21.50 15.31
N LEU A 45 12.70 20.71 16.18
CA LEU A 45 12.43 19.29 15.93
C LEU A 45 11.31 19.11 14.89
N ASP A 46 10.24 19.89 15.00
CA ASP A 46 9.12 19.85 14.06
C ASP A 46 9.54 20.36 12.67
N HIS A 47 10.29 21.46 12.60
CA HIS A 47 10.63 22.08 11.32
C HIS A 47 11.62 21.26 10.49
N ASN A 48 12.66 20.68 11.12
CA ASN A 48 13.71 19.95 10.40
C ASN A 48 13.20 18.61 9.85
N ASN A 49 12.39 17.88 10.60
CA ASN A 49 11.88 16.58 10.18
C ASN A 49 10.70 16.72 9.21
N SER A 50 9.78 17.66 9.46
CA SER A 50 8.58 17.84 8.64
C SER A 50 8.92 18.43 7.26
N SER A 51 9.77 19.47 7.21
CA SER A 51 10.11 20.17 5.96
C SER A 51 10.80 19.25 4.95
N CYS A 52 11.77 18.46 5.40
CA CYS A 52 12.51 17.55 4.52
C CYS A 52 11.62 16.44 3.95
N LEU A 53 10.81 15.81 4.81
CA LEU A 53 9.89 14.75 4.39
C LEU A 53 8.79 15.29 3.47
N GLN A 54 8.24 16.46 3.78
CA GLN A 54 7.19 17.07 2.97
C GLN A 54 7.70 17.46 1.57
N LYS A 55 8.93 17.98 1.47
CA LYS A 55 9.56 18.28 0.18
C LYS A 55 9.83 17.00 -0.63
N GLN A 56 10.40 15.98 0.01
CA GLN A 56 10.70 14.70 -0.64
C GLN A 56 9.42 14.00 -1.13
N MET A 57 8.35 14.04 -0.32
CA MET A 57 7.04 13.50 -0.69
C MET A 57 6.43 14.26 -1.87
N GLY A 58 6.51 15.60 -1.88
CA GLY A 58 6.03 16.42 -2.99
C GLY A 58 6.75 16.14 -4.31
N GLU A 59 8.08 16.03 -4.28
CA GLU A 59 8.89 15.67 -5.45
C GLU A 59 8.52 14.27 -5.98
N LYS A 60 8.37 13.29 -5.09
CA LYS A 60 7.97 11.93 -5.48
C LYS A 60 6.53 11.85 -6.01
N PHE A 61 5.62 12.65 -5.46
CA PHE A 61 4.24 12.74 -5.95
C PHE A 61 4.19 13.34 -7.35
N GLY A 62 4.93 14.43 -7.60
CA GLY A 62 5.04 15.01 -8.95
C GLY A 62 5.68 14.05 -9.96
N GLU A 63 6.70 13.29 -9.55
CA GLU A 63 7.30 12.24 -10.39
C GLU A 63 6.28 11.14 -10.75
N MET A 64 5.46 10.73 -9.77
CA MET A 64 4.39 9.74 -9.98
C MET A 64 3.33 10.24 -10.95
N GLU A 65 2.88 11.49 -10.80
CA GLU A 65 1.85 12.10 -11.63
C GLU A 65 2.29 12.22 -13.10
N ASN A 66 3.56 12.59 -13.32
CA ASN A 66 4.15 12.62 -14.66
C ASN A 66 4.23 11.20 -15.29
N LYS A 67 4.57 10.19 -14.50
CA LYS A 67 4.58 8.79 -14.96
C LYS A 67 3.15 8.31 -15.28
N LEU A 68 2.18 8.67 -14.45
CA LEU A 68 0.78 8.29 -14.63
C LEU A 68 0.21 8.87 -15.92
N THR A 69 0.42 10.17 -16.17
CA THR A 69 -0.04 10.84 -17.41
C THR A 69 0.62 10.26 -18.66
N THR A 70 1.90 9.87 -18.58
CA THR A 70 2.61 9.18 -19.68
C THR A 70 1.97 7.82 -20.00
N VAL A 71 1.69 7.03 -18.96
CA VAL A 71 1.05 5.71 -19.10
C VAL A 71 -0.38 5.85 -19.63
N GLU A 72 -1.14 6.83 -19.13
CA GLU A 72 -2.50 7.10 -19.61
C GLU A 72 -2.51 7.45 -21.10
N LYS A 73 -1.57 8.28 -21.55
CA LYS A 73 -1.40 8.59 -22.97
C LYS A 73 -1.05 7.37 -23.81
N ASP A 74 -0.16 6.50 -23.32
CA ASP A 74 0.21 5.25 -24.01
C ASP A 74 -1.00 4.30 -24.13
N PHE A 75 -1.81 4.18 -23.08
CA PHE A 75 -3.05 3.40 -23.13
C PHE A 75 -4.06 3.98 -24.13
N GLN A 76 -4.28 5.29 -24.13
CA GLN A 76 -5.19 5.92 -25.10
C GLN A 76 -4.73 5.69 -26.53
N ASN A 77 -3.43 5.79 -26.81
CA ASN A 77 -2.87 5.50 -28.13
C ASN A 77 -3.09 4.03 -28.55
N LYS A 78 -2.89 3.09 -27.64
CA LYS A 78 -3.12 1.65 -27.91
C LYS A 78 -4.59 1.34 -28.16
N ILE A 79 -5.51 1.99 -27.43
CA ILE A 79 -6.96 1.87 -27.66
C ILE A 79 -7.30 2.35 -29.08
N LEU A 80 -6.84 3.54 -29.49
CA LEU A 80 -7.06 4.06 -30.84
C LEU A 80 -6.50 3.14 -31.93
N GLU A 81 -5.38 2.47 -31.68
CA GLU A 81 -4.82 1.50 -32.62
C GLU A 81 -5.67 0.23 -32.74
N VAL A 82 -6.16 -0.29 -31.62
CA VAL A 82 -7.07 -1.44 -31.60
C VAL A 82 -8.38 -1.11 -32.33
N GLU A 83 -8.96 0.06 -32.09
CA GLU A 83 -10.16 0.52 -32.79
C GLU A 83 -9.95 0.59 -34.31
N ARG A 84 -8.80 1.11 -34.76
CA ARG A 84 -8.43 1.11 -36.19
C ARG A 84 -8.33 -0.30 -36.77
N LYS A 85 -7.71 -1.24 -36.05
CA LYS A 85 -7.59 -2.64 -36.49
C LYS A 85 -8.95 -3.33 -36.58
N ILE A 86 -9.84 -3.09 -35.61
CA ILE A 86 -11.23 -3.60 -35.63
C ILE A 86 -11.97 -3.05 -36.86
N ALA A 87 -11.89 -1.75 -37.11
CA ALA A 87 -12.55 -1.11 -38.26
C ALA A 87 -12.06 -1.67 -39.61
N ALA A 88 -10.75 -1.93 -39.75
CA ALA A 88 -10.18 -2.53 -40.96
C ALA A 88 -10.68 -3.97 -41.19
N LEU A 89 -10.74 -4.79 -40.13
CA LEU A 89 -11.22 -6.18 -40.21
C LEU A 89 -12.72 -6.26 -40.56
N SER A 90 -13.54 -5.31 -40.10
CA SER A 90 -14.95 -5.22 -40.51
C SER A 90 -15.12 -4.91 -42.01
N LEU A 91 -14.20 -4.16 -42.63
CA LEU A 91 -14.25 -3.84 -44.05
C LEU A 91 -13.85 -5.02 -44.94
N GLU A 92 -12.94 -5.88 -44.47
CA GLU A 92 -12.50 -7.08 -45.18
C GLU A 92 -13.52 -8.22 -45.11
N SER A 93 -14.23 -8.37 -43.98
CA SER A 93 -15.31 -9.35 -43.84
C SER A 93 -16.51 -9.11 -44.78
N GLY A 94 -16.72 -7.88 -45.26
CA GLY A 94 -17.80 -7.54 -46.19
C GLY A 94 -17.60 -8.05 -47.63
N LYS A 95 -16.38 -8.48 -48.00
CA LYS A 95 -16.08 -8.99 -49.36
C LYS A 95 -16.32 -10.50 -49.51
N GLN A 96 -16.40 -11.26 -48.41
CA GLN A 96 -16.66 -12.70 -48.44
C GLN A 96 -18.15 -13.06 -48.40
N GLN A 97 -19.05 -12.12 -48.07
CA GLN A 97 -20.50 -12.34 -48.05
C GLN A 97 -21.21 -12.23 -49.43
N ARG A 98 -20.48 -12.26 -50.56
CA ARG A 98 -21.07 -12.14 -51.92
C ARG A 98 -21.10 -13.43 -52.75
N VAL A 99 -20.50 -14.52 -52.28
CA VAL A 99 -20.36 -15.77 -53.07
C VAL A 99 -21.43 -16.82 -52.76
N VAL A 100 -22.23 -16.67 -51.70
CA VAL A 100 -23.13 -17.75 -51.22
C VAL A 100 -24.59 -17.62 -51.69
N ASN A 101 -24.98 -16.53 -52.35
CA ASN A 101 -26.41 -16.22 -52.61
C ASN A 101 -26.93 -16.49 -54.03
N THR A 102 -26.21 -17.21 -54.91
CA THR A 102 -26.61 -17.34 -56.33
C THR A 102 -27.06 -18.72 -56.80
N ALA A 103 -27.25 -19.70 -55.92
CA ALA A 103 -27.87 -20.97 -56.33
C ALA A 103 -28.82 -21.48 -55.27
N LEU A 104 -30.12 -21.27 -55.50
CA LEU A 104 -31.22 -22.23 -55.35
C LEU A 104 -32.55 -21.46 -55.47
N LYS A 105 -33.14 -21.48 -56.67
CA LYS A 105 -34.55 -21.11 -56.90
C LYS A 105 -35.41 -22.37 -56.81
N SER A 106 -36.34 -22.36 -55.84
CA SER A 106 -37.72 -22.93 -55.87
C SER A 106 -37.93 -24.46 -55.90
N PRO A 107 -39.16 -24.98 -55.65
CA PRO A 107 -40.23 -24.58 -54.70
C PRO A 107 -40.83 -25.77 -53.91
N GLY A 108 -41.49 -25.53 -52.76
CA GLY A 108 -42.66 -26.33 -52.37
C GLY A 108 -42.75 -26.87 -50.95
N SER A 109 -44.00 -26.88 -50.46
CA SER A 109 -44.62 -27.58 -49.34
C SER A 109 -44.23 -27.22 -47.89
N ASP A 110 -45.18 -26.51 -47.27
CA ASP A 110 -45.91 -26.90 -46.06
C ASP A 110 -45.14 -27.24 -44.77
N ILE A 111 -45.31 -26.30 -43.84
CA ILE A 111 -45.27 -26.34 -42.38
C ILE A 111 -45.65 -27.71 -41.80
N ASP A 112 -44.83 -28.26 -40.88
CA ASP A 112 -45.18 -28.53 -39.47
C ASP A 112 -44.29 -29.63 -38.85
N ARG A 113 -44.05 -29.48 -37.54
CA ARG A 113 -43.69 -30.51 -36.55
C ARG A 113 -42.26 -31.07 -36.39
N LEU A 114 -41.79 -30.81 -35.16
CA LEU A 114 -41.18 -31.73 -34.16
C LEU A 114 -39.65 -31.87 -34.10
N SER A 115 -39.16 -31.42 -32.93
CA SER A 115 -38.22 -32.09 -32.02
C SER A 115 -36.77 -32.34 -32.47
N GLU A 116 -35.88 -31.77 -31.65
CA GLU A 116 -34.44 -32.01 -31.39
C GLU A 116 -33.82 -33.34 -31.86
N PRO A 117 -32.48 -33.50 -31.98
CA PRO A 117 -31.37 -32.66 -31.51
C PRO A 117 -30.36 -32.37 -32.65
N GLU A 118 -29.22 -31.73 -32.38
CA GLU A 118 -27.89 -32.16 -32.85
C GLU A 118 -26.83 -31.08 -32.53
N LEU A 119 -25.78 -31.58 -31.91
CA LEU A 119 -24.56 -30.91 -31.49
C LEU A 119 -23.76 -30.36 -32.67
N SER A 120 -22.88 -29.41 -32.32
CA SER A 120 -21.50 -29.29 -32.84
C SER A 120 -21.21 -28.08 -33.73
N SER A 121 -20.60 -27.07 -33.12
CA SER A 121 -19.15 -26.84 -33.31
C SER A 121 -18.69 -25.56 -32.57
N HIS A 122 -18.89 -25.52 -31.25
CA HIS A 122 -18.08 -24.62 -30.44
C HIS A 122 -16.73 -25.30 -30.22
N VAL A 123 -15.71 -24.81 -30.91
CA VAL A 123 -14.31 -25.16 -30.65
C VAL A 123 -14.02 -24.80 -29.20
N GLU A 124 -14.11 -25.79 -28.32
CA GLU A 124 -13.54 -25.68 -26.97
C GLU A 124 -12.03 -25.64 -27.12
N ILE A 125 -11.50 -24.42 -27.28
CA ILE A 125 -10.12 -24.15 -26.90
C ILE A 125 -10.08 -24.48 -25.41
N SER A 126 -9.55 -25.66 -25.06
CA SER A 126 -9.42 -26.12 -23.68
C SER A 126 -8.70 -25.02 -22.90
N LYS A 127 -9.47 -24.23 -22.15
CA LYS A 127 -8.97 -23.06 -21.42
C LYS A 127 -8.06 -23.61 -20.33
N ILE A 128 -6.75 -23.61 -20.54
CA ILE A 128 -5.78 -24.06 -19.54
C ILE A 128 -5.96 -23.17 -18.31
N ARG A 129 -6.57 -23.71 -17.26
CA ARG A 129 -6.78 -22.98 -15.99
C ARG A 129 -5.45 -22.93 -15.23
N MET A 130 -4.92 -21.73 -15.04
CA MET A 130 -3.68 -21.52 -14.29
C MET A 130 -3.92 -21.78 -12.81
N LYS A 131 -3.18 -22.71 -12.21
CA LYS A 131 -3.26 -22.96 -10.77
C LYS A 131 -2.23 -22.09 -10.05
N PRO A 132 -2.65 -21.22 -9.12
CA PRO A 132 -1.70 -20.49 -8.30
C PRO A 132 -0.91 -21.47 -7.43
N PRO A 133 0.33 -21.10 -7.04
CA PRO A 133 1.10 -21.88 -6.08
C PRO A 133 0.38 -21.98 -4.73
N GLN A 134 0.84 -22.88 -3.86
CA GLN A 134 0.39 -22.91 -2.47
C GLN A 134 1.20 -21.91 -1.63
N PHE A 135 0.59 -21.40 -0.56
CA PHE A 135 1.23 -20.48 0.38
C PHE A 135 1.31 -21.10 1.77
N ASP A 136 2.53 -21.24 2.27
CA ASP A 136 2.85 -21.84 3.57
C ASP A 136 3.26 -20.82 4.64
N GLY A 137 3.24 -19.53 4.32
CA GLY A 137 3.69 -18.46 5.22
C GLY A 137 5.21 -18.24 5.27
N LYS A 138 6.03 -19.06 4.59
CA LYS A 138 7.50 -18.94 4.62
C LYS A 138 8.05 -18.14 3.45
N SER A 139 7.36 -18.19 2.32
CA SER A 139 7.71 -17.40 1.13
C SER A 139 7.23 -15.96 1.28
N SER A 140 7.84 -15.02 0.54
CA SER A 140 7.42 -13.61 0.59
C SER A 140 5.96 -13.45 0.13
N TRP A 141 5.12 -12.95 1.04
CA TRP A 141 3.69 -12.71 0.79
C TRP A 141 3.45 -11.85 -0.45
N VAL A 142 4.20 -10.75 -0.61
CA VAL A 142 4.08 -9.84 -1.76
C VAL A 142 4.35 -10.55 -3.10
N ASN A 143 5.35 -11.44 -3.13
CA ASN A 143 5.67 -12.19 -4.34
C ASN A 143 4.59 -13.24 -4.65
N TYR A 144 4.10 -13.92 -3.62
CA TYR A 144 3.01 -14.88 -3.74
C TYR A 144 1.72 -14.20 -4.27
N LEU A 145 1.32 -13.08 -3.67
CA LEU A 145 0.12 -12.34 -4.05
C LEU A 145 0.17 -11.89 -5.53
N ARG A 146 1.34 -11.46 -6.02
CA ARG A 146 1.55 -11.14 -7.45
C ARG A 146 1.33 -12.34 -8.36
N GLN A 147 1.83 -13.53 -7.98
CA GLN A 147 1.63 -14.76 -8.75
C GLN A 147 0.17 -15.21 -8.73
N PHE A 148 -0.47 -15.10 -7.57
CA PHE A 148 -1.89 -15.40 -7.39
C PHE A 148 -2.77 -14.49 -8.26
N GLU A 149 -2.53 -13.18 -8.24
CA GLU A 149 -3.27 -12.20 -9.05
C GLU A 149 -3.05 -12.41 -10.55
N ALA A 150 -1.84 -12.81 -10.97
CA ALA A 150 -1.57 -13.16 -12.35
C ALA A 150 -2.38 -14.39 -12.81
N ALA A 151 -2.45 -15.43 -11.97
CA ALA A 151 -3.27 -16.61 -12.25
C ALA A 151 -4.77 -16.28 -12.26
N ALA A 152 -5.23 -15.45 -11.31
CA ALA A 152 -6.61 -15.01 -11.22
C ALA A 152 -7.03 -14.19 -12.45
N LYS A 153 -6.17 -13.29 -12.91
CA LYS A 153 -6.38 -12.51 -14.13
C LYS A 153 -6.41 -13.39 -15.38
N ALA A 154 -5.51 -14.37 -15.48
CA ALA A 154 -5.49 -15.31 -16.60
C ALA A 154 -6.75 -16.19 -16.64
N ASN A 155 -7.30 -16.54 -15.48
CA ASN A 155 -8.51 -17.36 -15.37
C ASN A 155 -9.81 -16.55 -15.41
N GLY A 156 -9.75 -15.24 -15.24
CA GLY A 156 -10.92 -14.37 -15.15
C GLY A 156 -11.73 -14.58 -13.87
N TRP A 157 -11.06 -14.83 -12.74
CA TRP A 157 -11.73 -15.06 -11.46
C TRP A 157 -12.42 -13.81 -10.92
N SER A 158 -13.67 -13.99 -10.49
CA SER A 158 -14.42 -13.05 -9.65
C SER A 158 -13.82 -12.92 -8.25
N LEU A 159 -14.23 -11.91 -7.49
CA LEU A 159 -13.74 -11.70 -6.11
C LEU A 159 -14.05 -12.90 -5.21
N VAL A 160 -15.24 -13.50 -5.35
CA VAL A 160 -15.63 -14.70 -4.60
C VAL A 160 -14.74 -15.88 -4.97
N GLU A 161 -14.52 -16.13 -6.27
CA GLU A 161 -13.62 -17.20 -6.72
C GLU A 161 -12.17 -16.98 -6.27
N LYS A 162 -11.71 -15.73 -6.23
CA LYS A 162 -10.40 -15.38 -5.67
C LYS A 162 -10.33 -15.68 -4.18
N ALA A 163 -11.36 -15.32 -3.40
CA ALA A 163 -11.41 -15.63 -1.98
C ALA A 163 -11.35 -17.15 -1.74
N THR A 164 -12.21 -17.92 -2.41
CA THR A 164 -12.21 -19.39 -2.32
C THR A 164 -10.87 -19.98 -2.75
N ALA A 165 -10.31 -19.54 -3.88
CA ALA A 165 -9.03 -20.05 -4.38
C ALA A 165 -7.87 -19.68 -3.44
N LEU A 166 -7.89 -18.49 -2.83
CA LEU A 166 -6.88 -18.05 -1.87
C LEU A 166 -6.95 -18.90 -0.60
N THR A 167 -8.14 -19.11 -0.06
CA THR A 167 -8.39 -20.00 1.09
C THR A 167 -7.88 -21.42 0.82
N LEU A 168 -8.15 -21.98 -0.38
CA LEU A 168 -7.68 -23.30 -0.78
C LEU A 168 -6.16 -23.38 -1.03
N ALA A 169 -5.53 -22.24 -1.34
CA ALA A 169 -4.09 -22.18 -1.57
C ALA A 169 -3.28 -22.06 -0.26
N LEU A 170 -3.90 -21.71 0.86
CA LEU A 170 -3.24 -21.66 2.17
C LEU A 170 -2.89 -23.07 2.65
N ARG A 171 -1.69 -23.23 3.22
CA ARG A 171 -1.20 -24.49 3.78
C ARG A 171 -0.36 -24.24 5.03
N GLY A 172 -0.27 -25.24 5.91
CA GLY A 172 0.59 -25.17 7.11
C GLY A 172 0.20 -23.98 8.01
N ASP A 173 1.19 -23.26 8.52
CA ASP A 173 1.02 -22.12 9.45
C ASP A 173 0.11 -21.01 8.90
N ALA A 174 0.00 -20.90 7.57
CA ALA A 174 -0.92 -19.96 6.92
C ALA A 174 -2.40 -20.33 7.11
N THR A 175 -2.72 -21.62 7.30
CA THR A 175 -4.11 -22.07 7.53
C THR A 175 -4.62 -21.73 8.92
N ASP A 176 -3.75 -21.53 9.90
CA ASP A 176 -4.15 -21.09 11.25
C ASP A 176 -4.87 -19.73 11.21
N LEU A 177 -4.60 -18.92 10.18
CA LEU A 177 -5.29 -17.65 9.97
C LEU A 177 -6.79 -17.85 9.72
N LEU A 178 -7.19 -18.97 9.08
CA LEU A 178 -8.60 -19.29 8.84
C LEU A 178 -9.35 -19.57 10.15
N GLN A 179 -8.68 -19.99 11.23
CA GLN A 179 -9.32 -20.19 12.53
C GLN A 179 -9.66 -18.86 13.22
N THR A 180 -8.96 -17.78 12.85
CA THR A 180 -9.18 -16.45 13.43
C THR A 180 -10.27 -15.64 12.72
N LEU A 181 -10.71 -16.09 11.54
CA LEU A 181 -11.71 -15.43 10.71
C LEU A 181 -13.06 -16.13 10.78
N SER A 182 -14.14 -15.35 10.80
CA SER A 182 -15.48 -15.88 10.57
C SER A 182 -15.64 -16.34 9.11
N LEU A 183 -16.60 -17.24 8.84
CA LEU A 183 -16.85 -17.75 7.48
C LEU A 183 -17.22 -16.62 6.50
N GLU A 184 -17.94 -15.61 6.97
CA GLU A 184 -18.34 -14.43 6.17
C GLU A 184 -17.13 -13.58 5.76
N GLU A 185 -16.10 -13.51 6.60
CA GLU A 185 -14.84 -12.81 6.31
C GLU A 185 -13.90 -13.62 5.40
N GLN A 186 -14.05 -14.95 5.36
CA GLN A 186 -13.28 -15.82 4.45
C GLN A 186 -13.76 -15.74 3.01
N ASP A 187 -15.03 -15.37 2.80
CA ASP A 187 -15.63 -15.15 1.49
C ASP A 187 -15.30 -13.76 0.90
N ASP A 188 -14.84 -12.83 1.74
CA ASP A 188 -14.33 -11.52 1.30
C ASP A 188 -12.82 -11.57 1.00
N TYR A 189 -12.50 -11.50 -0.29
CA TYR A 189 -11.13 -11.46 -0.79
C TYR A 189 -10.28 -10.35 -0.16
N HIS A 190 -10.83 -9.14 0.00
CA HIS A 190 -10.07 -8.00 0.51
C HIS A 190 -9.73 -8.16 1.98
N GLN A 191 -10.67 -8.70 2.75
CA GLN A 191 -10.46 -8.96 4.17
C GLN A 191 -9.40 -10.06 4.35
N LEU A 192 -9.48 -11.15 3.58
CA LEU A 192 -8.51 -12.24 3.62
C LEU A 192 -7.09 -11.77 3.27
N VAL A 193 -6.94 -10.98 2.20
CA VAL A 193 -5.65 -10.38 1.81
C VAL A 193 -5.12 -9.45 2.90
N LYS A 194 -5.97 -8.64 3.52
CA LYS A 194 -5.57 -7.72 4.61
C LYS A 194 -4.99 -8.47 5.81
N TYR A 195 -5.64 -9.54 6.25
CA TYR A 195 -5.13 -10.35 7.36
C TYR A 195 -3.82 -11.06 7.02
N LEU A 196 -3.70 -11.58 5.80
CA LEU A 196 -2.45 -12.19 5.33
C LEU A 196 -1.32 -11.16 5.21
N GLU A 197 -1.60 -9.93 4.77
CA GLU A 197 -0.63 -8.83 4.75
C GLU A 197 -0.20 -8.43 6.16
N MET A 198 -1.13 -8.38 7.12
CA MET A 198 -0.78 -8.07 8.53
C MET A 198 0.14 -9.12 9.15
N ARG A 199 -0.04 -10.40 8.82
CA ARG A 199 0.73 -11.50 9.41
C ARG A 199 2.03 -11.82 8.67
N TYR A 200 2.02 -11.73 7.34
CA TYR A 200 3.11 -12.17 6.46
C TYR A 200 3.68 -11.08 5.55
N GLY A 201 3.13 -9.85 5.60
CA GLY A 201 3.60 -8.71 4.82
C GLY A 201 4.95 -8.16 5.27
N GLN A 202 5.61 -7.41 4.37
CA GLN A 202 6.98 -6.92 4.54
C GLN A 202 7.13 -5.94 5.72
N SER A 203 6.07 -5.25 6.11
CA SER A 203 6.09 -4.32 7.25
C SER A 203 6.41 -5.02 8.58
N TYR A 204 5.97 -6.28 8.75
CA TYR A 204 6.38 -7.12 9.88
C TYR A 204 7.87 -7.43 9.83
N LEU A 205 8.40 -7.76 8.64
CA LEU A 205 9.80 -8.10 8.45
C LEU A 205 10.73 -6.90 8.67
N GLU A 206 10.34 -5.70 8.24
CA GLU A 206 11.07 -4.45 8.54
C GLU A 206 11.11 -4.16 10.04
N HIS A 207 9.98 -4.32 10.75
CA HIS A 207 9.94 -4.12 12.19
C HIS A 207 10.79 -5.17 12.94
N VAL A 208 10.78 -6.42 12.48
CA VAL A 208 11.63 -7.50 12.98
C VAL A 208 13.10 -7.21 12.70
N TYR A 209 13.48 -6.80 11.48
CA TYR A 209 14.87 -6.45 11.15
C TYR A 209 15.35 -5.23 11.93
N HIS A 210 14.52 -4.19 12.08
CA HIS A 210 14.85 -3.02 12.90
C HIS A 210 15.06 -3.41 14.36
N SER A 211 14.21 -4.28 14.91
CA SER A 211 14.36 -4.80 16.26
C SER A 211 15.61 -5.68 16.40
N GLN A 212 15.91 -6.54 15.43
CA GLN A 212 17.11 -7.39 15.44
C GLN A 212 18.41 -6.57 15.32
N LEU A 213 18.42 -5.51 14.51
CA LEU A 213 19.55 -4.59 14.38
C LEU A 213 19.76 -3.77 15.66
N LYS A 214 18.69 -3.27 16.28
CA LYS A 214 18.77 -2.55 17.57
C LYS A 214 19.32 -3.41 18.70
N ASN A 215 19.04 -4.72 18.68
CA ASN A 215 19.50 -5.65 19.71
C ASN A 215 20.89 -6.25 19.44
N ARG A 216 21.56 -5.88 18.33
CA ARG A 216 22.95 -6.28 18.08
C ARG A 216 23.92 -5.24 18.65
N CYS A 217 24.45 -5.53 19.84
CA CYS A 217 25.67 -4.89 20.32
C CYS A 217 26.90 -5.63 19.76
N GLN A 218 27.86 -4.87 19.26
CA GLN A 218 29.14 -5.38 18.77
C GLN A 218 29.81 -6.19 19.90
N LYS A 219 30.12 -7.46 19.65
CA LYS A 219 30.83 -8.29 20.64
C LYS A 219 32.30 -7.87 20.69
N ASN A 220 32.97 -8.05 21.83
CA ASN A 220 34.38 -7.67 22.04
C ASN A 220 35.36 -8.25 21.00
N ASN A 221 34.92 -9.24 20.20
CA ASN A 221 35.75 -9.94 19.21
C ASN A 221 35.47 -9.50 17.76
N GLU A 222 34.56 -8.55 17.54
CA GLU A 222 34.22 -8.04 16.21
C GLU A 222 35.02 -6.75 15.94
N CYS A 223 36.31 -6.85 15.60
CA CYS A 223 37.11 -5.67 15.25
C CYS A 223 36.71 -5.10 13.88
N ARG A 224 36.41 -3.79 13.82
CA ARG A 224 36.16 -3.03 12.60
C ARG A 224 37.47 -2.86 11.84
N ASN A 225 37.79 -3.80 10.93
CA ASN A 225 38.95 -3.71 10.04
C ASN A 225 38.79 -2.56 9.03
N LEU A 226 39.05 -1.34 9.47
CA LEU A 226 39.27 -0.19 8.59
C LEU A 226 40.73 -0.26 8.09
N LYS A 227 40.95 -0.97 6.98
CA LYS A 227 42.17 -0.76 6.19
C LYS A 227 42.05 0.61 5.53
N ARG A 228 42.76 1.59 6.09
CA ARG A 228 43.07 2.86 5.42
C ARG A 228 44.04 2.55 4.28
N THR A 229 43.52 2.52 3.06
CA THR A 229 44.27 2.84 1.82
C THR A 229 44.11 4.32 1.57
#